data_AF-A0A2J7PKC5-F1
#
_entry.id   AF-A0A2J7PKC5-F1
#
_cell.length_a   1.000
_cell.length_b   1.000
_cell.length_c   1.000
_cell.angle_alpha   90.00
_cell.angle_beta   90.00
_cell.angle_gamma   90.00
#
_symmetry.space_group_name_H-M   'P 1'
#
loop_
_entity.id
_entity.type
_entity.pdbx_description
1 polymer ?
#
loop_
_entity_poly.entity_id
_entity_poly.type
_entity_poly.pdbx_seq_one_letter_code
_entity_poly.pdbx_strand_id
1 'polypeptide(L)'
;MHGYRTLAQDVNTHKSIMKQLQEKLGALSDSEATTKFNSILASYEDLSKNVEERIVVAERHVSDHETYLQALEKSRDWLSTLSAEAAAVTDEMTLEKEGADAKLAIIENLLHHKVEGDQLIETCHKQLQTVLEQTNISGQPRLLKEFEDQKKAWEVFLARCSDAQTKLCQLCSRWTEFEEIVDDLITWTKQKESQVKDQSLRSTQDAKQAHLDKLRSIEEEIFAKGEEFSKASEQSQAIEGESELSVKMSHLITRYQALKNLTR
;
A
#
# COMPACT_ATOMS: atom_id res chain seq x y z
N MET A 1 34.63 -8.16 -16.50
CA MET A 1 34.70 -7.42 -17.79
C MET A 1 36.07 -6.83 -18.10
N HIS A 2 36.63 -5.93 -17.27
CA HIS A 2 37.92 -5.27 -17.58
C HIS A 2 39.06 -6.26 -17.85
N GLY A 3 39.23 -7.30 -17.00
CA GLY A 3 40.25 -8.33 -17.20
C GLY A 3 40.09 -9.15 -18.50
N TYR A 4 38.85 -9.46 -18.92
CA TYR A 4 38.62 -10.15 -20.19
C TYR A 4 38.96 -9.27 -21.40
N ARG A 5 38.70 -7.96 -21.33
CA ARG A 5 39.09 -7.01 -22.39
C ARG A 5 40.61 -6.87 -22.49
N THR A 6 41.31 -6.81 -21.36
CA THR A 6 42.78 -6.80 -21.33
C THR A 6 43.36 -8.07 -21.95
N LEU A 7 42.81 -9.24 -21.60
CA LEU A 7 43.24 -10.52 -22.15
C LEU A 7 42.98 -10.62 -23.66
N ALA A 8 41.83 -10.14 -24.14
CA ALA A 8 41.56 -10.11 -25.58
C ALA A 8 42.47 -9.15 -26.34
N GLN A 9 42.80 -8.00 -25.74
CA GLN A 9 43.77 -7.08 -26.33
C GLN A 9 45.14 -7.75 -26.46
N ASP A 10 45.61 -8.43 -25.41
CA ASP A 10 46.87 -9.18 -25.39
C ASP A 10 46.90 -10.27 -26.49
N VAL A 11 45.88 -11.11 -26.54
CA VAL A 11 45.71 -12.14 -27.60
C VAL A 11 45.75 -11.53 -29.00
N ASN A 12 45.10 -10.38 -29.20
CA ASN A 12 45.06 -9.72 -30.51
C ASN A 12 46.43 -9.12 -30.90
N THR A 13 47.26 -8.67 -29.95
CA THR A 13 48.63 -8.22 -30.25
C THR A 13 49.50 -9.35 -30.77
N HIS A 14 49.33 -10.57 -30.25
CA HIS A 14 50.06 -11.76 -30.70
C HIS A 14 49.65 -12.24 -32.10
N LYS A 15 48.49 -11.81 -32.62
CA LYS A 15 48.01 -12.17 -33.97
C LYS A 15 49.00 -11.80 -35.07
N SER A 16 49.61 -10.62 -34.97
CA SER A 16 50.62 -10.15 -35.93
C SER A 16 51.90 -10.97 -35.87
N ILE A 17 52.30 -11.41 -34.68
CA ILE A 17 53.49 -12.24 -34.47
C ILE A 17 53.28 -13.63 -35.10
N MET A 18 52.10 -14.23 -34.90
CA MET A 18 51.75 -15.51 -35.49
C MET A 18 51.77 -15.46 -37.03
N LYS A 19 51.22 -14.40 -37.65
CA LYS A 19 51.28 -14.22 -39.11
C LYS A 19 52.71 -14.11 -39.64
N GLN A 20 53.55 -13.30 -39.00
CA GLN A 20 54.95 -13.13 -39.43
C GLN A 20 55.77 -14.42 -39.28
N LEU A 21 55.52 -15.20 -38.22
CA LEU A 21 56.17 -16.50 -38.03
C LEU A 21 55.73 -17.50 -39.11
N GLN A 22 54.43 -17.53 -39.44
CA GLN A 22 53.89 -18.37 -40.52
C GLN A 22 54.54 -18.07 -41.87
N GLU A 23 54.68 -16.80 -42.22
CA GLU A 23 55.36 -16.35 -43.45
C GLU A 23 56.84 -16.77 -43.49
N LYS A 24 57.56 -16.59 -42.38
CA LYS A 24 58.98 -16.96 -42.28
C LYS A 24 59.21 -18.47 -42.36
N LEU A 25 58.34 -19.27 -41.75
CA LEU A 25 58.40 -20.74 -41.83
C LEU A 25 58.11 -21.25 -43.24
N GLY A 26 57.19 -20.61 -43.97
CA GLY A 26 56.93 -20.91 -45.38
C GLY A 26 58.15 -20.68 -46.29
N ALA A 27 59.01 -19.71 -45.94
CA ALA A 27 60.24 -19.43 -46.68
C ALA A 27 61.39 -20.42 -46.39
N LEU A 28 61.40 -21.07 -45.23
CA LEU A 28 62.51 -21.92 -44.76
C LEU A 28 62.35 -23.41 -45.13
N SER A 29 61.15 -23.86 -45.52
CA SER A 29 60.86 -25.24 -45.95
C SER A 29 61.26 -26.34 -44.93
N ASP A 30 61.25 -26.04 -43.63
CA ASP A 30 61.55 -26.98 -42.54
C ASP A 30 60.28 -27.69 -42.04
N SER A 31 60.11 -28.96 -42.42
CA SER A 31 58.91 -29.75 -42.10
C SER A 31 58.68 -29.97 -40.59
N GLU A 32 59.73 -30.08 -39.77
CA GLU A 32 59.58 -30.31 -38.33
C GLU A 32 59.15 -29.01 -37.64
N ALA A 33 59.79 -27.90 -37.99
CA ALA A 33 59.44 -26.58 -37.47
C ALA A 33 58.02 -26.16 -37.90
N THR A 34 57.61 -26.45 -39.14
CA THR A 34 56.24 -26.21 -39.62
C THR A 34 55.21 -27.00 -38.80
N THR A 35 55.49 -28.25 -38.47
CA THR A 35 54.55 -29.08 -37.67
C THR A 35 54.39 -28.53 -36.25
N LYS A 36 55.49 -28.16 -35.59
CA LYS A 36 55.46 -27.53 -34.25
C LYS A 36 54.73 -26.18 -34.27
N PHE A 37 55.00 -25.36 -35.28
CA PHE A 37 54.33 -24.08 -35.44
C PHE A 37 52.82 -24.23 -35.67
N ASN A 38 52.38 -25.17 -36.50
CA ASN A 38 50.95 -25.42 -36.72
C ASN A 38 50.23 -25.85 -35.44
N SER A 39 50.88 -26.62 -34.56
CA SER A 39 50.32 -26.95 -33.24
C SER A 39 50.18 -25.72 -32.34
N ILE A 40 51.15 -24.81 -32.36
CA ILE A 40 51.09 -23.55 -31.60
C ILE A 40 50.01 -22.63 -32.16
N LEU A 41 49.89 -22.56 -33.49
CA LEU A 41 48.86 -21.78 -34.17
C LEU A 41 47.46 -22.29 -33.80
N ALA A 42 47.23 -23.60 -33.83
CA ALA A 42 45.97 -24.20 -33.43
C ALA A 42 45.61 -23.89 -31.95
N SER A 43 46.61 -23.98 -31.05
CA SER A 43 46.42 -23.62 -29.64
C SER A 43 46.11 -22.13 -29.44
N TYR A 44 46.77 -21.26 -30.21
CA TYR A 44 46.49 -19.82 -30.22
C TYR A 44 45.08 -19.51 -30.74
N GLU A 45 44.66 -20.13 -31.84
CA GLU A 45 43.33 -19.96 -32.42
C GLU A 45 42.23 -20.43 -31.45
N ASP A 46 42.45 -21.56 -30.78
CA ASP A 46 41.56 -22.05 -29.72
C ASP A 46 41.49 -21.09 -28.53
N LEU A 47 42.64 -20.60 -28.05
CA LEU A 47 42.68 -19.58 -27.00
C LEU A 47 41.96 -18.30 -27.41
N SER A 48 42.18 -17.80 -28.62
CA SER A 48 41.52 -16.60 -29.14
C SER A 48 40.01 -16.76 -29.19
N LYS A 49 39.53 -17.88 -29.71
CA LYS A 49 38.12 -18.23 -29.75
C LYS A 49 37.53 -18.30 -28.33
N ASN A 50 38.19 -19.00 -27.42
CA ASN A 50 37.75 -19.11 -26.03
C ASN A 50 37.65 -17.74 -25.35
N VAL A 51 38.61 -16.84 -25.59
CA VAL A 51 38.59 -15.48 -25.01
C VAL A 51 37.42 -14.66 -25.57
N GLU A 52 37.16 -14.73 -26.87
CA GLU A 52 36.01 -14.07 -27.50
C GLU A 52 34.68 -14.61 -26.95
N GLU A 53 34.51 -15.93 -26.84
CA GLU A 53 33.32 -16.55 -26.26
C GLU A 53 33.10 -16.14 -24.80
N ARG A 54 34.17 -16.09 -24.00
CA ARG A 54 34.10 -15.64 -22.61
C ARG A 54 33.72 -14.17 -22.49
N ILE A 55 34.14 -13.31 -23.42
CA ILE A 55 33.71 -11.91 -23.44
C ILE A 55 32.21 -11.83 -23.70
N VAL A 56 31.70 -12.51 -24.72
CA VAL A 56 30.26 -12.49 -25.05
C VAL A 56 29.42 -12.95 -23.87
N VAL A 57 29.81 -14.04 -23.21
CA VAL A 57 29.12 -14.54 -22.01
C VAL A 57 29.17 -13.52 -20.88
N ALA A 58 30.33 -12.92 -20.63
CA ALA A 58 30.48 -11.94 -19.55
C ALA A 58 29.72 -10.63 -19.82
N GLU A 59 29.63 -10.18 -21.08
CA GLU A 59 28.83 -9.02 -21.48
C GLU A 59 27.34 -9.29 -21.30
N ARG A 60 26.87 -10.48 -21.68
CA ARG A 60 25.50 -10.92 -21.41
C ARG A 60 25.20 -10.91 -19.91
N HIS A 61 26.09 -11.46 -19.09
CA HIS A 61 25.87 -11.49 -17.64
C HIS A 61 25.80 -10.07 -17.06
N VAL A 62 26.68 -9.15 -17.49
CA VAL A 62 26.61 -7.76 -17.06
C VAL A 62 25.27 -7.13 -17.47
N SER A 63 24.82 -7.33 -18.70
CA SER A 63 23.54 -6.82 -19.19
C SER A 63 22.34 -7.36 -18.38
N ASP A 64 22.35 -8.64 -18.04
CA ASP A 64 21.29 -9.28 -17.26
C ASP A 64 21.25 -8.74 -15.82
N HIS A 65 22.43 -8.55 -15.20
CA HIS A 65 22.56 -7.92 -13.89
C HIS A 65 22.10 -6.45 -13.90
N GLU A 66 22.47 -5.67 -14.91
CA GLU A 66 22.01 -4.28 -15.07
C GLU A 66 20.49 -4.22 -15.20
N THR A 67 19.91 -5.12 -15.99
CA THR A 67 18.46 -5.23 -16.19
C THR A 67 17.73 -5.54 -14.88
N TYR A 68 18.26 -6.49 -14.08
CA TYR A 68 17.74 -6.79 -12.74
C TYR A 68 17.79 -5.59 -11.80
N LEU A 69 18.93 -4.91 -11.74
CA LEU A 69 19.11 -3.74 -10.87
C LEU A 69 18.13 -2.63 -11.24
N GLN A 70 17.93 -2.36 -12.53
CA GLN A 70 16.97 -1.36 -13.02
C GLN A 70 15.52 -1.71 -12.63
N ALA A 71 15.12 -2.98 -12.74
CA ALA A 71 13.77 -3.38 -12.31
C ALA A 71 13.58 -3.25 -10.80
N LEU A 72 14.62 -3.61 -10.02
CA LEU A 72 14.57 -3.48 -8.57
C LEU A 72 14.49 -2.02 -8.14
N GLU A 73 15.28 -1.13 -8.74
CA GLU A 73 15.22 0.32 -8.52
C GLU A 73 13.86 0.90 -8.90
N LYS A 74 13.35 0.55 -10.09
CA LYS A 74 12.00 0.94 -10.51
C LYS A 74 10.93 0.53 -9.50
N SER A 75 11.00 -0.68 -8.97
CA SER A 75 10.05 -1.15 -7.95
C SER A 75 10.16 -0.39 -6.62
N ARG A 76 11.38 0.02 -6.24
CA ARG A 76 11.66 0.81 -5.04
C ARG A 76 11.11 2.23 -5.17
N ASP A 77 11.38 2.90 -6.28
CA ASP A 77 10.94 4.27 -6.54
C ASP A 77 9.42 4.35 -6.63
N TRP A 78 8.80 3.37 -7.28
CA TRP A 78 7.35 3.26 -7.36
C TRP A 78 6.72 3.07 -5.98
N LEU A 79 7.25 2.14 -5.17
CA LEU A 79 6.78 1.94 -3.80
C LEU A 79 7.00 3.17 -2.92
N SER A 80 8.10 3.89 -3.12
CA SER A 80 8.40 5.13 -2.40
C SER A 80 7.37 6.22 -2.71
N THR A 81 6.97 6.34 -3.97
CA THR A 81 5.93 7.29 -4.40
C THR A 81 4.58 6.97 -3.77
N LEU A 82 4.15 5.69 -3.82
CA LEU A 82 2.91 5.28 -3.15
C LEU A 82 2.99 5.43 -1.63
N SER A 83 4.15 5.19 -1.04
CA SER A 83 4.36 5.36 0.40
C SER A 83 4.26 6.82 0.83
N ALA A 84 4.71 7.76 0.00
CA ALA A 84 4.56 9.20 0.25
C ALA A 84 3.09 9.64 0.16
N GLU A 85 2.34 9.13 -0.82
CA GLU A 85 0.90 9.38 -0.93
C GLU A 85 0.14 8.79 0.26
N ALA A 86 0.47 7.55 0.68
CA ALA A 86 -0.11 6.93 1.85
C ALA A 86 0.19 7.71 3.14
N ALA A 87 1.41 8.21 3.31
CA ALA A 87 1.80 8.97 4.50
C ALA A 87 0.94 10.23 4.71
N ALA A 88 0.57 10.91 3.61
CA ALA A 88 -0.27 12.11 3.66
C ALA A 88 -1.66 11.86 4.27
N VAL A 89 -2.18 10.63 4.20
CA VAL A 89 -3.50 10.26 4.73
C VAL A 89 -3.43 9.45 6.03
N THR A 90 -2.30 8.82 6.33
CA THR A 90 -2.13 8.01 7.55
C THR A 90 -1.55 8.77 8.74
N ASP A 91 -0.75 9.81 8.53
CA ASP A 91 -0.14 10.59 9.64
C ASP A 91 -1.15 11.57 10.27
N GLU A 92 -2.09 12.09 9.49
CA GLU A 92 -3.15 12.99 9.95
C GLU A 92 -4.38 12.22 10.45
N MET A 93 -4.21 11.24 11.34
CA MET A 93 -5.35 10.56 11.95
C MET A 93 -6.04 11.43 13.01
N THR A 94 -6.37 12.68 12.66
CA THR A 94 -7.54 13.35 13.23
C THR A 94 -8.76 12.58 12.76
N LEU A 95 -9.39 11.89 13.72
CA LEU A 95 -10.60 11.07 13.57
C LEU A 95 -11.87 11.92 13.35
N GLU A 96 -11.71 13.08 12.74
CA GLU A 96 -12.82 13.94 12.36
C GLU A 96 -13.47 13.33 11.12
N LYS A 97 -14.81 13.28 11.10
CA LYS A 97 -15.60 12.85 9.94
C LYS A 97 -15.21 13.65 8.69
N GLU A 98 -14.84 14.91 8.87
CA GLU A 98 -14.38 15.80 7.81
C GLU A 98 -13.10 15.25 7.18
N GLY A 99 -13.25 14.70 5.98
CA GLY A 99 -12.16 14.12 5.22
C GLY A 99 -11.95 12.61 5.42
N ALA A 100 -12.72 11.92 6.28
CA ALA A 100 -12.62 10.47 6.43
C ALA A 100 -12.95 9.73 5.11
N ASP A 101 -14.02 10.15 4.40
CA ASP A 101 -14.38 9.58 3.10
C ASP A 101 -13.33 9.89 2.01
N ALA A 102 -12.71 11.08 2.07
CA ALA A 102 -11.65 11.46 1.14
C ALA A 102 -10.37 10.64 1.37
N LYS A 103 -10.00 10.44 2.65
CA LYS A 103 -8.88 9.56 3.05
C LYS A 103 -9.15 8.12 2.63
N LEU A 104 -10.38 7.64 2.80
CA LEU A 104 -10.79 6.29 2.38
C LEU A 104 -10.65 6.13 0.87
N ALA A 105 -11.12 7.08 0.07
CA ALA A 105 -10.98 7.06 -1.39
C ALA A 105 -9.50 7.00 -1.84
N ILE A 106 -8.60 7.73 -1.16
CA ILE A 106 -7.17 7.68 -1.43
C ILE A 106 -6.59 6.29 -1.09
N ILE A 107 -6.91 5.73 0.07
CA ILE A 107 -6.47 4.38 0.46
C ILE A 107 -6.99 3.31 -0.51
N GLU A 108 -8.25 3.42 -0.96
CA GLU A 108 -8.81 2.52 -1.96
C GLU A 108 -8.10 2.63 -3.31
N ASN A 109 -7.76 3.84 -3.74
CA ASN A 109 -6.94 4.07 -4.92
C ASN A 109 -5.55 3.42 -4.78
N LEU A 110 -4.88 3.59 -3.63
CA LEU A 110 -3.59 2.96 -3.36
C LEU A 110 -3.67 1.43 -3.41
N LEU A 111 -4.74 0.84 -2.88
CA LEU A 111 -4.99 -0.60 -2.94
C LEU A 111 -5.31 -1.08 -4.35
N HIS A 112 -5.86 -0.23 -5.22
CA HIS A 112 -6.11 -0.55 -6.63
C HIS A 112 -4.81 -0.85 -7.40
N HIS A 113 -3.70 -0.22 -7.01
CA HIS A 113 -2.37 -0.48 -7.58
C HIS A 113 -1.79 -1.85 -7.21
N LYS A 114 -2.50 -2.69 -6.45
CA LYS A 114 -2.01 -4.01 -6.02
C LYS A 114 -1.51 -4.87 -7.19
N VAL A 115 -2.29 -4.93 -8.27
CA VAL A 115 -1.95 -5.78 -9.43
C VAL A 115 -0.67 -5.30 -10.11
N GLU A 116 -0.48 -3.98 -10.24
CA GLU A 116 0.72 -3.38 -10.82
C GLU A 116 1.95 -3.65 -9.93
N GLY A 117 1.82 -3.47 -8.61
CA GLY A 117 2.89 -3.75 -7.66
C GLY A 117 3.30 -5.22 -7.67
N ASP A 118 2.35 -6.16 -7.70
CA ASP A 118 2.62 -7.59 -7.81
C ASP A 118 3.36 -7.93 -9.12
N GLN A 119 3.00 -7.28 -10.24
CA GLN A 119 3.69 -7.46 -11.52
C GLN A 119 5.13 -6.94 -11.51
N LEU A 120 5.39 -5.81 -10.82
CA LEU A 120 6.75 -5.29 -10.64
C LEU A 120 7.61 -6.27 -9.83
N ILE A 121 7.08 -6.78 -8.71
CA ILE A 121 7.78 -7.78 -7.88
C ILE A 121 8.05 -9.07 -8.68
N GLU A 122 7.07 -9.55 -9.46
CA GLU A 122 7.24 -10.75 -10.29
C GLU A 122 8.29 -10.53 -11.40
N THR A 123 8.37 -9.32 -11.96
CA THR A 123 9.42 -8.97 -12.94
C THR A 123 10.80 -9.02 -12.31
N CYS A 124 10.96 -8.45 -11.11
CA CYS A 124 12.20 -8.53 -10.34
C CYS A 124 12.57 -9.98 -10.03
N HIS A 125 11.60 -10.81 -9.64
CA HIS A 125 11.81 -12.22 -9.33
C HIS A 125 12.33 -13.01 -10.54
N LYS A 126 11.72 -12.84 -11.73
CA LYS A 126 12.15 -13.50 -12.96
C LYS A 126 13.59 -13.12 -13.35
N GLN A 127 13.92 -11.84 -13.25
CA GLN A 127 15.27 -11.37 -13.57
C GLN A 127 16.29 -11.83 -12.53
N LEU A 128 15.91 -11.88 -11.24
CA LEU A 128 16.74 -12.44 -10.18
C LEU A 128 17.11 -13.90 -10.47
N GLN A 129 16.16 -14.73 -10.91
CA GLN A 129 16.44 -16.13 -11.25
C GLN A 129 17.54 -16.26 -12.31
N THR A 130 17.45 -15.48 -13.40
CA THR A 130 18.48 -15.42 -14.44
C THR A 130 19.85 -15.03 -13.87
N VAL A 131 19.89 -14.02 -13.02
CA VAL A 131 21.11 -13.48 -12.42
C VAL A 131 21.74 -14.45 -11.41
N LEU A 132 20.92 -15.22 -10.68
CA LEU A 132 21.40 -16.22 -9.72
C LEU A 132 22.16 -17.36 -10.41
N GLU A 133 21.71 -17.79 -11.59
CA GLU A 133 22.42 -18.80 -12.41
C GLU A 133 23.80 -18.31 -12.89
N GLN A 134 23.97 -17.00 -13.01
CA GLN A 134 25.19 -16.35 -13.49
C GLN A 134 26.13 -15.93 -12.38
N THR A 135 25.63 -15.87 -11.14
CA THR A 135 26.36 -15.41 -9.96
C THR A 135 26.94 -16.58 -9.18
N ASN A 136 28.16 -16.42 -8.69
CA ASN A 136 28.77 -17.40 -7.79
C ASN A 136 27.93 -17.55 -6.51
N ILE A 137 27.86 -18.77 -5.95
CA ILE A 137 27.13 -19.12 -4.73
C ILE A 137 27.41 -18.14 -3.57
N SER A 138 28.64 -17.62 -3.44
CA SER A 138 28.97 -16.65 -2.39
C SER A 138 28.27 -15.29 -2.52
N GLY A 139 27.87 -14.89 -3.74
CA GLY A 139 27.18 -13.64 -4.01
C GLY A 139 25.65 -13.74 -4.02
N GLN A 140 25.11 -14.95 -4.20
CA GLN A 140 23.67 -15.20 -4.27
C GLN A 140 22.88 -14.74 -3.02
N PRO A 141 23.37 -14.94 -1.77
CA PRO A 141 22.62 -14.53 -0.57
C PRO A 141 22.30 -13.04 -0.54
N ARG A 142 23.20 -12.19 -1.07
CA ARG A 142 22.98 -10.75 -1.12
C ARG A 142 21.83 -10.39 -2.07
N LEU A 143 21.82 -10.96 -3.27
CA LEU A 143 20.79 -10.71 -4.28
C LEU A 143 19.41 -11.16 -3.78
N LEU A 144 19.35 -12.36 -3.19
CA LEU A 144 18.13 -12.90 -2.57
C LEU A 144 17.62 -11.98 -1.47
N LYS A 145 18.51 -11.51 -0.58
CA LYS A 145 18.12 -10.60 0.50
C LYS A 145 17.57 -9.27 -0.04
N GLU A 146 18.25 -8.66 -1.01
CA GLU A 146 17.82 -7.37 -1.58
C GLU A 146 16.42 -7.46 -2.24
N PHE A 147 16.10 -8.59 -2.87
CA PHE A 147 14.78 -8.87 -3.41
C PHE A 147 13.74 -9.13 -2.31
N GLU A 148 14.05 -9.99 -1.33
CA GLU A 148 13.13 -10.31 -0.23
C GLU A 148 12.81 -9.07 0.61
N ASP A 149 13.79 -8.20 0.86
CA ASP A 149 13.56 -6.93 1.55
C ASP A 149 12.57 -6.06 0.77
N GLN A 150 12.68 -6.01 -0.56
CA GLN A 150 11.77 -5.24 -1.42
C GLN A 150 10.36 -5.85 -1.47
N LYS A 151 10.26 -7.18 -1.62
CA LYS A 151 8.98 -7.90 -1.59
C LYS A 151 8.27 -7.71 -0.25
N LYS A 152 9.01 -7.83 0.86
CA LYS A 152 8.47 -7.60 2.20
C LYS A 152 8.03 -6.15 2.40
N ALA A 153 8.76 -5.17 1.88
CA ALA A 153 8.35 -3.77 1.95
C ALA A 153 7.00 -3.55 1.25
N TRP A 154 6.79 -4.18 0.09
CA TRP A 154 5.51 -4.16 -0.62
C TRP A 154 4.37 -4.82 0.18
N GLU A 155 4.60 -6.00 0.75
CA GLU A 155 3.62 -6.71 1.57
C GLU A 155 3.22 -5.90 2.82
N VAL A 156 4.20 -5.28 3.50
CA VAL A 156 3.97 -4.42 4.65
C VAL A 156 3.18 -3.18 4.26
N PHE A 157 3.48 -2.56 3.12
CA PHE A 157 2.72 -1.42 2.60
C PHE A 157 1.25 -1.78 2.36
N LEU A 158 0.97 -2.90 1.70
CA LEU A 158 -0.39 -3.38 1.46
C LEU A 158 -1.14 -3.66 2.76
N ALA A 159 -0.49 -4.32 3.72
CA ALA A 159 -1.07 -4.60 5.03
C ALA A 159 -1.44 -3.31 5.76
N ARG A 160 -0.56 -2.30 5.72
CA ARG A 160 -0.82 -0.99 6.33
C ARG A 160 -2.00 -0.27 5.67
N CYS A 161 -2.10 -0.30 4.34
CA CYS A 161 -3.22 0.30 3.62
C CYS A 161 -4.54 -0.42 3.91
N SER A 162 -4.54 -1.76 3.98
CA SER A 162 -5.73 -2.54 4.30
C SER A 162 -6.21 -2.34 5.75
N ASP A 163 -5.30 -2.22 6.71
CA ASP A 163 -5.62 -1.86 8.09
C ASP A 163 -6.21 -0.44 8.18
N ALA A 164 -5.61 0.52 7.48
CA ALA A 164 -6.14 1.89 7.39
C ALA A 164 -7.55 1.91 6.76
N GLN A 165 -7.77 1.17 5.67
CA GLN A 165 -9.09 1.04 5.04
C GLN A 165 -10.12 0.50 6.03
N THR A 166 -9.78 -0.58 6.75
CA THR A 166 -10.70 -1.20 7.71
C THR A 166 -11.08 -0.22 8.82
N LYS A 167 -10.10 0.50 9.36
CA LYS A 167 -10.32 1.52 10.41
C LYS A 167 -11.18 2.68 9.91
N LEU A 168 -10.91 3.18 8.71
CA LEU A 168 -11.68 4.28 8.10
C LEU A 168 -13.13 3.84 7.80
N CYS A 169 -13.34 2.65 7.23
CA CYS A 169 -14.68 2.11 7.00
C CYS A 169 -15.47 1.95 8.30
N GLN A 170 -14.83 1.43 9.35
CA GLN A 170 -15.45 1.32 10.67
C GLN A 170 -15.80 2.69 11.24
N LEU A 171 -14.91 3.67 11.12
CA LEU A 171 -15.17 5.04 11.52
C LEU A 171 -16.38 5.62 10.78
N CYS A 172 -16.39 5.55 9.45
CA CYS A 172 -17.50 6.05 8.63
C CYS A 172 -18.83 5.39 9.02
N SER A 173 -18.88 4.05 9.16
CA SER A 173 -20.09 3.33 9.59
C SER A 173 -20.59 3.84 10.95
N ARG A 174 -19.69 3.93 11.93
CA ARG A 174 -20.04 4.35 13.29
C ARG A 174 -20.56 5.79 13.33
N TRP A 175 -20.02 6.65 12.46
CA TRP A 175 -20.47 8.02 12.30
C TRP A 175 -21.84 8.13 11.63
N THR A 176 -22.08 7.35 10.58
CA THR A 176 -23.40 7.28 9.92
C THR A 176 -24.46 6.77 10.88
N GLU A 177 -24.20 5.68 11.61
CA GLU A 177 -25.10 5.14 12.62
C GLU A 177 -25.42 6.17 13.72
N PHE A 178 -24.41 6.91 14.19
CA PHE A 178 -24.62 7.93 15.21
C PHE A 178 -25.41 9.14 14.69
N GLU A 179 -25.18 9.55 13.44
CA GLU A 179 -25.94 10.61 12.78
C GLU A 179 -27.43 10.25 12.68
N GLU A 180 -27.75 9.03 12.27
CA GLU A 180 -29.14 8.52 12.22
C GLU A 180 -29.80 8.56 13.62
N ILE A 181 -29.10 8.09 14.66
CA ILE A 181 -29.60 8.12 16.04
C ILE A 181 -29.88 9.56 16.50
N VAL A 182 -28.95 10.49 16.23
CA VAL A 182 -29.12 11.90 16.61
C VAL A 182 -30.32 12.52 15.89
N ASP A 183 -30.50 12.26 14.60
CA ASP A 183 -31.62 12.78 13.81
C ASP A 183 -32.98 12.21 14.26
N ASP A 184 -33.03 10.92 14.59
CA ASP A 184 -34.21 10.27 15.16
C ASP A 184 -34.58 10.87 16.52
N LEU A 185 -33.61 11.04 17.41
CA LEU A 185 -33.82 11.66 18.72
C LEU A 185 -34.22 13.14 18.61
N ILE A 186 -33.66 13.89 17.64
CA ILE A 186 -34.08 15.27 17.34
C ILE A 186 -35.55 15.31 16.92
N THR A 187 -35.94 14.43 16.00
CA THR A 187 -37.30 14.35 15.47
C THR A 187 -38.29 13.97 16.57
N TRP A 188 -37.97 12.94 17.36
CA TRP A 188 -38.79 12.50 18.48
C TRP A 188 -38.93 13.61 19.54
N THR A 189 -37.84 14.29 19.91
CA THR A 189 -37.87 15.37 20.90
C THR A 189 -38.75 16.51 20.44
N LYS A 190 -38.62 16.96 19.18
CA LYS A 190 -39.47 18.00 18.58
C LYS A 190 -40.94 17.60 18.60
N GLN A 191 -41.25 16.36 18.24
CA GLN A 191 -42.62 15.85 18.24
C GLN A 191 -43.22 15.87 19.65
N LYS A 192 -42.48 15.40 20.66
CA LYS A 192 -42.95 15.34 22.05
C LYS A 192 -43.06 16.72 22.69
N GLU A 193 -42.11 17.62 22.45
CA GLU A 193 -42.23 19.02 22.86
C GLU A 193 -43.49 19.67 22.29
N SER A 194 -43.85 19.39 21.03
CA SER A 194 -45.09 19.90 20.43
C SER A 194 -46.34 19.33 21.08
N GLN A 195 -46.33 18.06 21.50
CA GLN A 195 -47.47 17.42 22.17
C GLN A 195 -47.67 17.94 23.59
N VAL A 196 -46.58 18.14 24.35
CA VAL A 196 -46.62 18.67 25.72
C VAL A 196 -47.02 20.15 25.75
N LYS A 197 -46.71 20.91 24.69
CA LYS A 197 -47.14 22.31 24.55
C LYS A 197 -48.63 22.49 24.25
N ASP A 198 -49.36 21.43 23.90
CA ASP A 198 -50.81 21.51 23.67
C ASP A 198 -51.57 21.68 25.00
N GLN A 199 -51.73 22.93 25.43
CA GLN A 199 -52.50 23.33 26.62
C GLN A 199 -53.94 23.75 26.29
N SER A 200 -54.49 23.29 25.17
CA SER A 200 -55.82 23.72 24.73
C SER A 200 -56.91 23.27 25.71
N LEU A 201 -57.79 24.21 26.09
CA LEU A 201 -58.89 23.95 27.03
C LEU A 201 -59.86 22.90 26.45
N ARG A 202 -60.40 22.08 27.34
CA ARG A 202 -61.40 21.05 27.02
C ARG A 202 -62.73 21.44 27.68
N SER A 203 -63.79 21.54 26.88
CA SER A 203 -65.09 22.09 27.29
C SER A 203 -65.96 21.08 28.05
N THR A 204 -65.72 19.77 27.89
CA THR A 204 -66.48 18.71 28.56
C THR A 204 -65.60 17.90 29.52
N GLN A 205 -66.24 17.25 30.50
CA GLN A 205 -65.54 16.36 31.43
C GLN A 205 -64.85 15.20 30.70
N ASP A 206 -65.54 14.56 29.76
CA ASP A 206 -64.98 13.46 28.97
C ASP A 206 -63.74 13.89 28.16
N ALA A 207 -63.79 15.09 27.56
CA ALA A 207 -62.66 15.64 26.82
C ALA A 207 -61.47 16.00 27.72
N LYS A 208 -61.72 16.38 28.99
CA LYS A 208 -60.65 16.58 30.00
C LYS A 208 -60.02 15.25 30.40
N GLN A 209 -60.83 14.22 30.64
CA GLN A 209 -60.34 12.89 31.02
C GLN A 209 -59.49 12.28 29.89
N ALA A 210 -59.97 12.30 28.65
CA ALA A 210 -59.22 11.82 27.49
C ALA A 210 -57.89 12.57 27.29
N HIS A 211 -57.86 13.87 27.59
CA HIS A 211 -56.63 14.66 27.51
C HIS A 211 -55.63 14.30 28.61
N LEU A 212 -56.11 14.04 29.85
CA LEU A 212 -55.25 13.56 30.93
C LEU A 212 -54.65 12.19 30.63
N ASP A 213 -55.45 11.26 30.09
CA ASP A 213 -54.95 9.92 29.72
C ASP A 213 -53.91 10.00 28.61
N LYS A 214 -54.11 10.90 27.63
CA LYS A 214 -53.11 11.21 26.60
C LYS A 214 -51.82 11.77 27.19
N LEU A 215 -51.90 12.69 28.16
CA LEU A 215 -50.71 13.26 28.81
C LEU A 215 -49.93 12.21 29.62
N ARG A 216 -50.62 11.30 30.32
CA ARG A 216 -49.99 10.17 31.03
C ARG A 216 -49.26 9.24 30.06
N SER A 217 -49.89 8.89 28.95
CA SER A 217 -49.23 8.09 27.89
C SER A 217 -47.97 8.79 27.37
N ILE A 218 -48.01 10.11 27.17
CA ILE A 218 -46.85 10.89 26.74
C ILE A 218 -45.73 10.87 27.79
N GLU A 219 -46.08 10.99 29.08
CA GLU A 219 -45.13 10.92 30.19
C GLU A 219 -44.42 9.56 30.24
N GLU A 220 -45.17 8.46 30.11
CA GLU A 220 -44.63 7.10 30.06
C GLU A 220 -43.67 6.92 28.88
N GLU A 221 -44.05 7.39 27.70
CA GLU A 221 -43.19 7.36 26.51
C GLU A 221 -41.90 8.18 26.69
N ILE A 222 -41.98 9.35 27.33
CA ILE A 222 -40.81 10.19 27.62
C ILE A 222 -39.86 9.47 28.57
N PHE A 223 -40.39 8.86 29.63
CA PHE A 223 -39.56 8.13 30.58
C PHE A 223 -38.89 6.90 29.95
N ALA A 224 -39.62 6.14 29.14
CA ALA A 224 -39.11 4.96 28.44
C ALA A 224 -38.00 5.30 27.44
N LYS A 225 -38.06 6.45 26.77
CA LYS A 225 -37.03 6.89 25.80
C LYS A 225 -35.68 7.19 26.46
N GLY A 226 -35.62 7.35 27.79
CA GLY A 226 -34.40 7.73 28.51
C GLY A 226 -33.21 6.79 28.33
N GLU A 227 -33.45 5.49 28.13
CA GLU A 227 -32.37 4.52 27.88
C GLU A 227 -31.65 4.82 26.55
N GLU A 228 -32.40 5.20 25.52
CA GLU A 228 -31.87 5.52 24.19
C GLU A 228 -31.02 6.80 24.22
N PHE A 229 -31.45 7.81 24.96
CA PHE A 229 -30.64 9.02 25.21
C PHE A 229 -29.35 8.72 25.98
N SER A 230 -29.38 7.79 26.94
CA SER A 230 -28.17 7.37 27.67
C SER A 230 -27.19 6.67 26.72
N LYS A 231 -27.67 5.71 25.93
CA LYS A 231 -26.86 5.00 24.94
C LYS A 231 -26.25 5.94 23.90
N ALA A 232 -27.04 6.86 23.37
CA ALA A 232 -26.55 7.86 22.42
C ALA A 232 -25.54 8.83 23.07
N SER A 233 -25.68 9.14 24.36
CA SER A 233 -24.68 9.92 25.11
C SER A 233 -23.36 9.16 25.26
N GLU A 234 -23.41 7.86 25.55
CA GLU A 234 -22.22 7.00 25.65
C GLU A 234 -21.52 6.87 24.29
N GLN A 235 -22.27 6.68 23.21
CA GLN A 235 -21.73 6.66 21.84
C GLN A 235 -21.07 7.99 21.47
N SER A 236 -21.69 9.12 21.84
CA SER A 236 -21.13 10.46 21.63
C SER A 236 -19.78 10.66 22.32
N GLN A 237 -19.54 10.01 23.47
CA GLN A 237 -18.27 10.06 24.19
C GLN A 237 -17.23 9.10 23.61
N ALA A 238 -17.68 8.00 22.98
CA ALA A 238 -16.81 7.02 22.35
C ALA A 238 -16.30 7.45 20.96
N ILE A 239 -16.94 8.44 20.33
CA ILE A 239 -16.43 9.11 19.13
C ILE A 239 -15.34 10.09 19.57
N GLU A 240 -14.09 9.78 19.20
CA GLU A 240 -12.94 10.63 19.51
C GLU A 240 -13.00 11.93 18.68
N GLY A 241 -12.89 13.09 19.35
CA GLY A 241 -12.93 14.42 18.75
C GLY A 241 -14.20 15.22 19.10
N GLU A 242 -14.06 16.55 19.25
CA GLU A 242 -15.20 17.45 19.37
C GLU A 242 -15.90 17.56 18.02
N SER A 243 -16.91 16.74 17.80
CA SER A 243 -17.73 16.81 16.59
C SER A 243 -18.94 17.72 16.75
N GLU A 244 -19.41 18.27 15.63
CA GLU A 244 -20.71 18.94 15.56
C GLU A 244 -21.84 18.03 16.09
N LEU A 245 -21.75 16.71 15.85
CA LEU A 245 -22.70 15.73 16.37
C LEU A 245 -22.63 15.59 17.90
N SER A 246 -21.44 15.66 18.51
CA SER A 246 -21.28 15.65 19.98
C SER A 246 -21.91 16.87 20.64
N VAL A 247 -21.76 18.05 20.00
CA VAL A 247 -22.44 19.29 20.43
C VAL A 247 -23.95 19.16 20.28
N LYS A 248 -24.42 18.66 19.12
CA LYS A 248 -25.85 18.40 18.87
C LYS A 248 -26.42 17.44 19.92
N MET A 249 -25.71 16.36 20.23
CA MET A 249 -26.14 15.38 21.23
C MET A 249 -26.20 15.99 22.63
N SER A 250 -25.21 16.79 23.02
CA SER A 250 -25.20 17.51 24.31
C SER A 250 -26.40 18.47 24.46
N HIS A 251 -26.73 19.22 23.40
CA HIS A 251 -27.92 20.06 23.35
C HIS A 251 -29.21 19.23 23.44
N LEU A 252 -29.25 18.08 22.77
CA LEU A 252 -30.40 17.19 22.73
C LEU A 252 -30.70 16.56 24.10
N ILE A 253 -29.66 16.15 24.83
CA ILE A 253 -29.78 15.68 26.23
C ILE A 253 -30.37 16.77 27.11
N THR A 254 -29.88 18.02 26.99
CA THR A 254 -30.39 19.15 27.76
C THR A 254 -31.88 19.39 27.50
N ARG A 255 -32.30 19.34 26.23
CA ARG A 255 -33.72 19.48 25.84
C ARG A 255 -34.57 18.34 26.38
N TYR A 256 -34.08 17.10 26.32
CA TYR A 256 -34.78 15.94 26.87
C TYR A 256 -34.98 16.05 28.39
N GLN A 257 -33.97 16.50 29.14
CA GLN A 257 -34.12 16.73 30.58
C GLN A 257 -35.17 17.83 30.88
N ALA A 258 -35.19 18.91 30.10
CA ALA A 258 -36.20 19.94 30.23
C ALA A 258 -37.61 19.41 29.93
N LEU A 259 -37.76 18.60 28.88
CA LEU A 259 -39.02 17.95 28.52
C LEU A 259 -39.51 17.01 29.63
N LYS A 260 -38.62 16.18 30.18
CA LYS A 260 -38.90 15.28 31.31
C LYS A 260 -39.33 16.03 32.57
N ASN A 261 -38.76 17.20 32.82
CA ASN A 261 -39.12 18.05 33.95
C ASN A 261 -40.47 18.75 33.76
N LEU A 262 -40.89 19.04 32.52
CA LEU A 262 -42.19 19.65 32.20
C LEU A 262 -43.36 18.67 32.34
N THR A 263 -43.10 17.37 32.27
CA THR A 263 -44.13 16.32 32.36
C THR A 263 -44.23 15.69 33.75
N ARG A 264 -43.36 16.07 34.69
CA ARG A 264 -43.42 15.70 36.12
C ARG A 264 -44.32 16.65 36.90
#